data_AF-A0A821RRT6-F1
#
_entry.id   AF-A0A821RRT6-F1
#
_cell.length_a   1.000
_cell.length_b   1.000
_cell.length_c   1.000
_cell.angle_alpha   90.00
_cell.angle_beta   90.00
_cell.angle_gamma   90.00
#
_symmetry.space_group_name_H-M   'P 1'
#
loop_
_entity.id
_entity.type
_entity.pdbx_description
1 polymer ?
#
loop_
_entity_poly.entity_id
_entity_poly.type
_entity_poly.pdbx_seq_one_letter_code
_entity_poly.pdbx_strand_id
1 'polypeptide(L)'
;QIDEIFLFEKRLAYIFQIKTFHNPLKLYHIRTYEQIQQWFSSWFDIEIYLERIFHKDKSFFYNQTFLISTPDYFEKLKQLIEITPKYILANYITFQVIQELLPYMPENFNQFRRPLITYLKGIIEEKQLWEICAKRTDDAF
;
A
#
# COMPACT_ATOMS: atom_id res chain seq x y z
N GLN A 1 -19.49 -6.88 -5.26
CA GLN A 1 -18.20 -7.19 -4.59
C GLN A 1 -17.03 -6.49 -5.27
N ILE A 2 -16.69 -6.75 -6.54
CA ILE A 2 -15.59 -6.02 -7.24
C ILE A 2 -15.88 -4.51 -7.35
N ASP A 3 -17.13 -4.11 -7.63
CA ASP A 3 -17.49 -2.69 -7.76
C ASP A 3 -17.27 -1.90 -6.46
N GLU A 4 -17.46 -2.55 -5.31
CA GLU A 4 -17.26 -1.94 -3.98
C GLU A 4 -15.76 -1.73 -3.71
N ILE A 5 -14.93 -2.70 -4.10
CA ILE A 5 -13.46 -2.62 -4.02
C ILE A 5 -12.97 -1.48 -4.92
N PHE A 6 -13.47 -1.41 -6.16
CA PHE A 6 -13.13 -0.35 -7.11
C PHE A 6 -13.55 1.03 -6.61
N LEU A 7 -14.76 1.15 -6.04
CA LEU A 7 -15.22 2.41 -5.47
C LEU A 7 -14.38 2.84 -4.28
N PHE A 8 -13.97 1.89 -3.43
CA PHE A 8 -13.06 2.15 -2.32
C PHE A 8 -11.69 2.64 -2.82
N GLU A 9 -11.13 1.99 -3.84
CA GLU A 9 -9.86 2.41 -4.46
C GLU A 9 -9.96 3.82 -5.07
N LYS A 10 -11.08 4.15 -5.72
CA LYS A 10 -11.33 5.51 -6.22
C LYS A 10 -11.34 6.55 -5.09
N ARG A 11 -11.92 6.23 -3.92
CA ARG A 11 -11.91 7.11 -2.75
C ARG A 11 -10.50 7.24 -2.17
N LEU A 12 -9.74 6.15 -2.09
CA LEU A 12 -8.33 6.18 -1.68
C LEU A 12 -7.49 7.09 -2.59
N ALA A 13 -7.65 6.97 -3.91
CA ALA A 13 -6.95 7.81 -4.87
C ALA A 13 -7.35 9.30 -4.73
N TYR A 14 -8.61 9.58 -4.43
CA TYR A 14 -9.09 10.96 -4.26
C TYR A 14 -8.49 11.66 -3.02
N ILE A 15 -8.32 10.93 -1.90
CA ILE A 15 -7.73 11.51 -0.70
C ILE A 15 -6.21 11.69 -0.81
N PHE A 16 -5.56 11.01 -1.76
CA PHE A 16 -4.13 11.14 -2.04
C PHE A 16 -3.83 12.45 -2.78
N GLN A 17 -3.08 13.35 -2.16
CA GLN A 17 -2.73 14.64 -2.75
C GLN A 17 -1.29 14.66 -3.25
N ILE A 18 -1.11 14.76 -4.57
CA ILE A 18 0.22 14.79 -5.22
C ILE A 18 0.95 16.13 -4.96
N LYS A 19 0.19 17.22 -4.75
CA LYS A 19 0.72 18.60 -4.71
C LYS A 19 1.68 18.86 -3.54
N THR A 20 1.59 18.09 -2.45
CA THR A 20 2.46 18.21 -1.27
C THR A 20 3.88 17.68 -1.50
N PHE A 21 4.11 16.84 -2.52
CA PHE A 21 5.43 16.25 -2.79
C PHE A 21 6.44 17.18 -3.47
N HIS A 22 6.00 18.32 -4.00
CA HIS A 22 6.90 19.28 -4.67
C HIS A 22 7.68 20.18 -3.71
N ASN A 23 7.33 20.21 -2.42
CA ASN A 23 8.03 21.02 -1.43
C ASN A 23 8.65 20.12 -0.34
N PRO A 24 9.97 19.89 -0.37
CA PRO A 24 10.63 18.96 0.54
C PRO A 24 10.54 19.38 2.01
N LEU A 25 10.45 20.69 2.30
CA LEU A 25 10.28 21.19 3.67
C LEU A 25 8.90 20.85 4.25
N LYS A 26 7.88 20.70 3.40
CA LYS A 26 6.54 20.27 3.80
C LYS A 26 6.40 18.75 3.94
N LEU A 27 7.42 17.97 3.58
CA LEU A 27 7.44 16.52 3.77
C LEU A 27 8.13 16.13 5.09
N TYR A 28 8.73 17.09 5.78
CA TYR A 28 9.56 16.85 6.96
C TYR A 28 8.76 16.93 8.26
N HIS A 29 7.85 15.96 8.47
CA HIS A 29 7.16 15.81 9.74
C HIS A 29 7.81 14.70 10.57
N ILE A 30 8.81 15.06 11.36
CA ILE A 30 9.39 14.14 12.33
C ILE A 30 8.45 14.00 13.54
N ARG A 31 8.19 12.77 13.92
CA ARG A 31 7.47 12.39 15.14
C ARG A 31 8.24 11.37 15.95
N THR A 32 8.10 11.42 17.27
CA THR A 32 8.56 10.33 18.14
C THR A 32 7.59 9.14 18.07
N TYR A 33 8.04 7.97 18.54
CA TYR A 33 7.17 6.79 18.64
C TYR A 33 5.88 7.08 19.44
N GLU A 34 5.98 7.77 20.58
CA GLU A 34 4.83 8.12 21.42
C GLU A 34 3.80 8.99 20.68
N GLN A 35 4.27 9.97 19.90
CA GLN A 35 3.40 10.84 19.11
C GLN A 35 2.67 10.05 18.02
N ILE A 36 3.36 9.11 17.38
CA ILE A 36 2.75 8.21 16.39
C ILE A 36 1.73 7.29 17.04
N GLN A 37 2.09 6.68 18.17
CA GLN A 37 1.19 5.81 18.90
C GLN A 37 -0.11 6.56 19.26
N GLN A 38 0.01 7.76 19.81
CA GLN A 38 -1.15 8.61 20.13
C GLN A 38 -1.99 8.90 18.88
N TRP A 39 -1.34 9.26 17.78
CA TRP A 39 -2.01 9.65 16.54
C TRP A 39 -2.81 8.50 15.89
N PHE A 40 -2.28 7.27 15.91
CA PHE A 40 -2.93 6.10 15.31
C PHE A 40 -3.85 5.32 16.26
N SER A 41 -3.66 5.45 17.59
CA SER A 41 -4.33 4.64 18.62
C SER A 41 -5.85 4.47 18.47
N SER A 42 -6.54 5.47 17.91
CA SER A 42 -8.00 5.44 17.75
C SER A 42 -8.52 4.49 16.67
N TRP A 43 -7.71 4.12 15.68
CA TRP A 43 -8.18 3.36 14.51
C TRP A 43 -7.21 2.29 14.00
N PHE A 44 -5.94 2.34 14.41
CA PHE A 44 -4.92 1.41 13.96
C PHE A 44 -3.89 1.12 15.05
N ASP A 45 -3.64 -0.16 15.30
CA ASP A 45 -2.60 -0.60 16.22
C ASP A 45 -1.23 -0.57 15.53
N ILE A 46 -0.59 0.60 15.59
CA ILE A 46 0.73 0.84 15.00
C ILE A 46 1.84 0.07 15.71
N GLU A 47 1.65 -0.27 16.99
CA GLU A 47 2.62 -1.04 17.79
C GLU A 47 2.73 -2.45 17.22
N ILE A 48 1.61 -3.17 17.13
CA ILE A 48 1.55 -4.51 16.55
C ILE A 48 2.08 -4.50 15.11
N TYR A 49 1.77 -3.46 14.34
CA TYR A 49 2.23 -3.35 12.95
C TYR A 49 3.75 -3.22 12.85
N LEU A 50 4.36 -2.33 13.65
CA LEU A 50 5.81 -2.10 13.64
C LEU A 50 6.58 -3.31 14.17
N GLU A 51 6.10 -3.95 15.24
CA GLU A 51 6.73 -5.15 15.79
C GLU A 51 6.77 -6.28 14.77
N ARG A 52 5.68 -6.49 14.03
CA ARG A 52 5.58 -7.52 12.99
C ARG A 52 6.45 -7.24 11.78
N ILE A 53 6.58 -5.99 11.36
CA ILE A 53 7.36 -5.64 10.16
C ILE A 53 8.85 -5.64 10.42
N PHE A 54 9.28 -5.06 11.54
CA PHE A 54 10.70 -4.92 11.83
C PHE A 54 11.26 -6.11 12.63
N HIS A 55 10.41 -6.99 13.14
CA HIS A 55 10.79 -8.07 14.05
C HIS A 55 11.60 -7.55 15.25
N LYS A 56 11.14 -6.43 15.83
CA LYS A 56 11.72 -5.75 16.99
C LYS A 56 10.65 -5.49 18.01
N ASP A 57 11.01 -5.59 19.29
CA ASP A 57 10.09 -5.26 20.38
C ASP A 57 9.92 -3.73 20.51
N LYS A 58 8.82 -3.32 21.13
CA LYS A 58 8.51 -1.91 21.46
C LYS A 58 9.69 -1.09 22.01
N SER A 59 10.54 -1.70 22.84
CA SER A 59 11.72 -1.05 23.44
C SER A 59 12.68 -0.44 22.41
N PHE A 60 12.76 -1.04 21.21
CA PHE A 60 13.56 -0.54 20.10
C PHE A 60 13.06 0.82 19.59
N PHE A 61 11.75 1.03 19.54
CA PHE A 61 11.14 2.19 18.89
C PHE A 61 11.09 3.45 19.75
N TYR A 62 11.15 3.33 21.08
CA TYR A 62 11.07 4.49 21.99
C TYR A 62 12.15 5.54 21.74
N ASN A 63 13.33 5.12 21.28
CA ASN A 63 14.45 6.03 20.96
C ASN A 63 14.50 6.42 19.47
N GLN A 64 13.52 5.99 18.68
CA GLN A 64 13.48 6.24 17.24
C GLN A 64 12.60 7.43 16.91
N THR A 65 12.98 8.10 15.83
CA THR A 65 12.19 9.15 15.20
C THR A 65 11.70 8.68 13.84
N PHE A 66 10.48 9.03 13.51
CA PHE A 66 9.82 8.64 12.27
C PHE A 66 9.52 9.86 11.43
N LEU A 67 9.88 9.80 10.15
CA LEU A 67 9.56 10.82 9.16
C LEU A 67 8.22 10.48 8.50
N ILE A 68 7.23 11.37 8.64
CA ILE A 68 5.89 11.21 8.07
C ILE A 68 5.75 12.18 6.90
N SER A 69 5.79 11.67 5.67
CA SER A 69 5.75 12.53 4.48
C SER A 69 4.35 13.08 4.16
N THR A 70 3.28 12.45 4.66
CA THR A 70 1.90 12.76 4.26
C THR A 70 0.91 12.77 5.45
N PRO A 71 1.05 13.68 6.42
CA PRO A 71 0.18 13.69 7.59
C PRO A 71 -1.31 13.83 7.24
N ASP A 72 -1.65 14.74 6.31
CA ASP A 72 -3.03 14.99 5.89
C ASP A 72 -3.71 13.78 5.23
N TYR A 73 -2.91 12.88 4.64
CA TYR A 73 -3.43 11.65 4.05
C TYR A 73 -3.94 10.70 5.13
N PHE A 74 -3.20 10.53 6.23
CA PHE A 74 -3.59 9.63 7.31
C PHE A 74 -4.86 10.08 8.04
N GLU A 75 -5.07 11.40 8.19
CA GLU A 75 -6.32 11.93 8.75
C GLU A 75 -7.54 11.60 7.86
N LYS A 76 -7.40 11.76 6.54
CA LYS A 76 -8.47 11.41 5.60
C LYS A 76 -8.65 9.90 5.48
N LEU A 77 -7.56 9.15 5.58
CA LEU A 77 -7.58 7.70 5.55
C LEU A 77 -8.33 7.13 6.76
N LYS A 78 -8.10 7.69 7.95
CA LYS A 78 -8.86 7.33 9.16
C LYS A 78 -10.36 7.46 8.91
N GLN A 79 -10.81 8.63 8.45
CA GLN A 79 -12.23 8.87 8.16
C GLN A 79 -12.77 7.88 7.13
N LEU A 80 -12.00 7.60 6.07
CA LEU A 80 -12.40 6.66 5.03
C LEU A 80 -12.50 5.22 5.54
N ILE A 81 -11.58 4.79 6.41
CA ILE A 81 -11.58 3.45 7.00
C ILE A 81 -12.75 3.28 7.97
N GLU A 82 -13.01 4.28 8.82
CA GLU A 82 -14.10 4.24 9.81
C GLU A 82 -15.48 4.08 9.16
N ILE A 83 -15.70 4.71 7.99
CA ILE A 83 -16.96 4.59 7.25
C ILE A 83 -17.04 3.37 6.32
N THR A 84 -15.93 2.66 6.12
CA THR A 84 -15.87 1.54 5.17
C THR A 84 -16.11 0.21 5.90
N PRO A 85 -17.10 -0.60 5.47
CA PRO A 85 -17.32 -1.92 6.02
C PRO A 85 -16.06 -2.81 6.00
N LYS A 86 -15.82 -3.53 7.09
CA LYS A 86 -14.64 -4.40 7.27
C LYS A 86 -14.45 -5.43 6.14
N TYR A 87 -15.54 -5.96 5.58
CA TYR A 87 -15.46 -6.92 4.47
C TYR A 87 -14.90 -6.30 3.20
N ILE A 88 -15.17 -5.01 2.93
CA ILE A 88 -14.62 -4.29 1.78
C ILE A 88 -13.11 -4.09 1.97
N LEU A 89 -12.69 -3.71 3.17
CA LEU A 89 -11.27 -3.55 3.50
C LEU A 89 -10.51 -4.87 3.35
N ALA A 90 -11.06 -5.97 3.88
CA ALA A 90 -10.46 -7.30 3.75
C ALA A 90 -10.37 -7.75 2.29
N ASN A 91 -11.44 -7.54 1.51
CA ASN A 91 -11.46 -7.87 0.10
C ASN A 91 -10.47 -7.02 -0.71
N TYR A 92 -10.34 -5.72 -0.40
CA TYR A 92 -9.37 -4.84 -1.03
C TYR A 92 -7.94 -5.30 -0.77
N ILE A 93 -7.57 -5.55 0.49
CA ILE A 93 -6.23 -6.05 0.85
C ILE A 93 -5.95 -7.38 0.15
N THR A 94 -6.91 -8.30 0.16
CA THR A 94 -6.79 -9.60 -0.52
C THR A 94 -6.58 -9.42 -2.03
N PHE A 95 -7.33 -8.52 -2.65
CA PHE A 95 -7.21 -8.22 -4.07
C PHE A 95 -5.83 -7.65 -4.41
N GLN A 96 -5.29 -6.74 -3.60
CA GLN A 96 -3.93 -6.21 -3.80
C GLN A 96 -2.86 -7.31 -3.74
N VAL A 97 -2.96 -8.23 -2.78
CA VAL A 97 -2.05 -9.39 -2.69
C VAL A 97 -2.19 -10.30 -3.91
N ILE A 98 -3.41 -10.59 -4.36
CA ILE A 98 -3.63 -11.41 -5.55
C ILE A 98 -2.98 -10.76 -6.78
N GLN A 99 -3.15 -9.45 -6.98
CA GLN A 99 -2.60 -8.73 -8.14
C GLN A 99 -1.07 -8.83 -8.23
N GLU A 100 -0.37 -8.77 -7.10
CA GLU A 100 1.09 -8.93 -7.03
C GLU A 100 1.53 -10.39 -7.30
N LEU A 101 0.71 -11.37 -6.91
CA LEU A 101 1.03 -12.79 -7.08
C LEU A 101 0.65 -13.35 -8.45
N LEU A 102 -0.34 -12.76 -9.14
CA LEU A 102 -0.82 -13.19 -10.46
C LEU A 102 0.32 -13.54 -11.45
N PRO A 103 1.35 -12.68 -11.68
CA PRO A 103 2.43 -13.00 -12.61
C PRO A 103 3.18 -14.32 -12.34
N TYR A 104 3.11 -14.86 -11.12
CA TYR A 104 3.76 -16.12 -10.73
C TYR A 104 2.82 -17.32 -10.73
N MET A 105 1.53 -17.10 -11.00
CA MET A 105 0.55 -18.17 -11.09
C MET A 105 0.62 -18.85 -12.47
N PRO A 106 0.06 -20.06 -12.60
CA PRO A 106 -0.01 -20.74 -13.89
C PRO A 106 -0.76 -19.90 -14.95
N GLU A 107 -0.50 -20.18 -16.22
CA GLU A 107 -0.94 -19.38 -17.37
C GLU A 107 -2.45 -19.09 -17.40
N ASN A 108 -3.25 -20.03 -16.90
CA ASN A 108 -4.70 -19.89 -16.80
C ASN A 108 -5.16 -18.75 -15.87
N PHE A 109 -4.31 -18.27 -14.96
CA PHE A 109 -4.57 -17.08 -14.15
C PHE A 109 -4.01 -15.82 -14.82
N ASN A 110 -2.83 -15.91 -15.45
CA ASN A 110 -2.20 -14.78 -16.14
C ASN A 110 -3.04 -14.25 -17.30
N GLN A 111 -3.72 -15.12 -18.05
CA GLN A 111 -4.62 -14.72 -19.13
C GLN A 111 -5.70 -13.71 -18.69
N PHE A 112 -6.17 -13.76 -17.44
CA PHE A 112 -7.18 -12.82 -16.92
C PHE A 112 -6.59 -11.44 -16.62
N ARG A 113 -5.28 -11.35 -16.38
CA ARG A 113 -4.56 -10.09 -16.16
C ARG A 113 -4.23 -9.38 -17.47
N ARG A 114 -4.11 -10.11 -18.58
CA ARG A 114 -3.68 -9.58 -19.88
C ARG A 114 -4.51 -8.39 -20.36
N PRO A 115 -5.86 -8.43 -20.40
CA PRO A 115 -6.65 -7.30 -20.88
C PRO A 115 -6.41 -6.02 -20.07
N LEU A 116 -6.24 -6.16 -18.75
CA LEU A 116 -5.98 -5.04 -17.85
C LEU A 116 -4.60 -4.42 -18.10
N ILE A 117 -3.55 -5.24 -18.22
CA ILE A 117 -2.20 -4.73 -18.50
C ILE A 117 -2.13 -4.09 -19.88
N THR A 118 -2.73 -4.71 -20.90
CA THR A 118 -2.76 -4.17 -22.26
C THR A 118 -3.45 -2.81 -22.27
N TYR A 119 -4.57 -2.66 -21.55
CA TYR A 119 -5.26 -1.37 -21.44
C TYR A 119 -4.43 -0.31 -20.69
N LEU A 120 -3.81 -0.68 -19.56
CA LEU A 120 -3.08 0.26 -18.71
C LEU A 120 -1.69 0.65 -19.25
N LYS A 121 -0.99 -0.28 -19.92
CA LYS A 121 0.41 -0.15 -20.30
C LYS A 121 0.65 -0.22 -21.81
N GLY A 122 -0.37 -0.52 -22.61
CA GLY A 122 -0.23 -0.70 -24.06
C GLY A 122 0.59 -1.94 -24.46
N ILE A 123 0.79 -2.88 -23.54
CA ILE A 123 1.62 -4.07 -23.79
C ILE A 123 0.78 -5.11 -24.53
N ILE A 124 1.18 -5.43 -25.76
CA ILE A 124 0.50 -6.39 -26.64
C ILE A 124 1.14 -7.78 -26.54
N GLU A 125 2.45 -7.84 -26.31
CA GLU A 125 3.22 -9.08 -26.19
C GLU A 125 3.60 -9.38 -24.74
N GLU A 126 3.41 -10.64 -24.33
CA GLU A 126 3.80 -11.11 -23.02
C GLU A 126 5.32 -11.32 -22.98
N LYS A 127 5.96 -10.78 -21.94
CA LYS A 127 7.38 -11.02 -21.70
C LYS A 127 7.61 -12.50 -21.47
N GLN A 128 8.68 -13.03 -22.06
CA GLN A 128 9.06 -14.41 -21.82
C GLN A 128 9.43 -14.58 -20.34
N LEU A 129 9.14 -15.76 -19.76
CA LEU A 129 9.36 -16.02 -18.34
C LEU A 129 10.81 -15.72 -17.89
N TRP A 130 11.80 -16.03 -18.72
CA TRP A 130 13.21 -15.76 -18.40
C TRP A 130 13.49 -14.25 -18.25
N GLU A 131 12.83 -13.38 -19.03
CA GLU A 131 12.99 -11.92 -18.91
C GLU A 131 12.40 -11.41 -17.59
N ILE A 132 11.28 -12.00 -17.16
CA ILE A 132 10.64 -11.70 -15.88
C ILE A 132 11.57 -12.14 -14.74
N CYS A 133 12.13 -13.35 -14.82
CA CYS A 133 13.07 -13.89 -13.84
C CYS A 133 14.36 -13.08 -13.76
N ALA A 134 14.96 -12.75 -14.90
CA ALA A 134 16.19 -11.94 -14.98
C ALA A 134 15.94 -10.57 -14.35
N LYS A 135 14.89 -9.87 -14.78
CA LYS A 135 14.53 -8.56 -14.22
C LYS A 135 14.26 -8.64 -12.71
N ARG A 136 13.56 -9.65 -12.22
CA ARG A 136 13.28 -9.79 -10.79
C ARG A 136 14.52 -10.08 -9.97
N THR A 137 15.48 -10.80 -10.55
CA THR A 137 16.77 -11.03 -9.90
C THR A 137 17.54 -9.72 -9.83
N ASP A 138 17.59 -8.95 -10.93
CA ASP A 138 18.22 -7.63 -10.94
C ASP A 138 17.56 -6.65 -9.95
N ASP A 139 16.23 -6.63 -9.85
CA ASP A 139 15.50 -5.74 -8.92
C ASP A 139 15.73 -6.11 -7.43
N ALA A 140 16.23 -7.31 -7.13
CA ALA A 140 16.45 -7.80 -5.76
C ALA A 140 17.86 -7.47 -5.21
N PHE A 141 18.78 -7.03 -6.07
CA PHE A 141 20.17 -6.71 -5.73
C PHE A 141 20.53 -5.26 -6.06
#